data_AF-J9GDT4-F1
#
_entry.id   AF-J9GDT4-F1
#
_cell.length_a   1.000
_cell.length_b   1.000
_cell.length_c   1.000
_cell.angle_alpha   90.00
_cell.angle_beta   90.00
_cell.angle_gamma   90.00
#
_symmetry.space_group_name_H-M   'P 1'
#
loop_
_entity.id
_entity.type
_entity.pdbx_description
1 polymer ?
#
loop_
_entity_poly.entity_id
_entity_poly.type
_entity_poly.pdbx_seq_one_letter_code
_entity_poly.pdbx_strand_id
1 'polypeptide(L)'
;MGGYFADSKKDWKATIAYFNPTDDWTRVFLKSDKVLPVLFSNLNVVELVSQNTNNPVPLAIAHIIKVAAMHRVTDAYGPIPYSKIGSDGSINTPYDSEKDVYNKFFEELNGALAVLNEHPNDRLTASADYIYQGNVKKWIRFANSLKLRLAIRIANVDEATARRMAEEAVDPQHGGVIEQNEDNATWSYFSGSVNNPLYVAKEYNHLPECKTGGDTHVAADIIAYMNGYDDPRREKYFVKSEWSGIDYVGIRRSADIPEATICRKYSGINLNPNDPIYWMNAAEVSFLRAEATAIYGFNMQGEAKDFYENGIRLSFAQWGVDGADDYMKKDSKNSITYVDPNAGKHSYSQELTNSTVKWDEGASREEKQERIIIQKWIANWMLGNEAWADYRRTGYPHLFPATSDGNKSGGIVDSNRGARRIPYPASEYNDNTENINQAVNDYLGGQDNMGRDLWWD
;
A
#
# COMPACT_ATOMS: atom_id res chain seq x y z
N MET A 1 -4.69 -8.38 3.72
CA MET A 1 -3.62 -8.93 2.85
C MET A 1 -2.27 -8.35 3.22
N GLY A 2 -2.06 -7.03 3.26
CA GLY A 2 -0.77 -6.42 3.64
C GLY A 2 -0.40 -6.43 5.14
N GLY A 3 -0.94 -7.35 5.96
CA GLY A 3 -0.49 -7.51 7.36
C GLY A 3 -0.92 -6.44 8.38
N TYR A 4 -1.71 -5.43 8.01
CA TYR A 4 -2.06 -4.33 8.92
C TYR A 4 -3.37 -4.50 9.69
N PHE A 5 -4.41 -4.98 9.01
CA PHE A 5 -5.77 -5.01 9.52
C PHE A 5 -6.33 -6.42 9.52
N ALA A 6 -7.23 -6.69 10.45
CA ALA A 6 -7.97 -7.93 10.57
C ALA A 6 -9.48 -7.66 10.59
N ASP A 7 -10.20 -8.47 9.82
CA ASP A 7 -11.66 -8.55 9.85
C ASP A 7 -12.10 -8.95 11.26
N SER A 8 -13.08 -8.23 11.84
CA SER A 8 -13.51 -8.47 13.22
C SER A 8 -15.01 -8.59 13.42
N LYS A 9 -15.76 -8.82 12.32
CA LYS A 9 -17.18 -9.14 12.35
C LYS A 9 -17.42 -10.64 12.16
N LYS A 10 -17.92 -11.33 13.19
CA LYS A 10 -18.12 -12.78 13.21
C LYS A 10 -18.91 -13.33 12.02
N ASP A 11 -19.91 -12.58 11.57
CA ASP A 11 -20.84 -13.01 10.52
C ASP A 11 -20.24 -12.95 9.12
N TRP A 12 -19.06 -12.34 8.96
CA TRP A 12 -18.32 -12.39 7.71
C TRP A 12 -17.73 -13.79 7.49
N LYS A 13 -18.46 -14.63 6.75
CA LYS A 13 -18.04 -16.00 6.41
C LYS A 13 -17.29 -16.09 5.07
N ALA A 14 -17.45 -15.08 4.22
CA ALA A 14 -16.81 -14.93 2.91
C ALA A 14 -16.07 -13.60 2.87
N THR A 15 -14.74 -13.63 2.98
CA THR A 15 -13.92 -12.41 2.98
C THR A 15 -12.68 -12.60 2.14
N ILE A 16 -12.06 -11.48 1.75
CA ILE A 16 -10.77 -11.49 1.08
C ILE A 16 -9.71 -12.12 1.98
N ALA A 17 -9.76 -11.88 3.30
CA ALA A 17 -8.84 -12.48 4.26
C ALA A 17 -8.98 -14.01 4.38
N TYR A 18 -10.17 -14.56 4.13
CA TYR A 18 -10.42 -16.01 4.09
C TYR A 18 -10.18 -16.65 2.72
N PHE A 19 -9.82 -15.85 1.71
CA PHE A 19 -9.60 -16.30 0.34
C PHE A 19 -10.83 -16.96 -0.31
N ASN A 20 -12.03 -16.60 0.16
CA ASN A 20 -13.32 -16.99 -0.42
C ASN A 20 -14.30 -15.80 -0.55
N PRO A 21 -13.84 -14.60 -0.94
CA PRO A 21 -14.74 -13.44 -1.01
C PRO A 21 -15.83 -13.63 -2.06
N THR A 22 -16.94 -12.93 -1.85
CA THR A 22 -17.97 -12.73 -2.86
C THR A 22 -17.53 -11.68 -3.89
N ASP A 23 -18.14 -11.70 -5.08
CA ASP A 23 -17.82 -10.78 -6.19
C ASP A 23 -17.93 -9.30 -5.78
N ASP A 24 -18.90 -8.94 -4.95
CA ASP A 24 -19.12 -7.58 -4.48
C ASP A 24 -17.97 -7.05 -3.60
N TRP A 25 -17.18 -7.92 -2.98
CA TRP A 25 -15.97 -7.54 -2.25
C TRP A 25 -14.77 -7.38 -3.20
N THR A 26 -14.62 -8.28 -4.17
CA THR A 26 -13.45 -8.31 -5.05
C THR A 26 -13.52 -7.32 -6.20
N ARG A 27 -14.71 -6.98 -6.69
CA ARG A 27 -14.86 -6.15 -7.89
C ARG A 27 -14.65 -4.65 -7.68
N VAL A 28 -14.54 -4.19 -6.44
CA VAL A 28 -14.70 -2.77 -6.08
C VAL A 28 -13.74 -1.85 -6.83
N PHE A 29 -12.45 -2.23 -6.96
CA PHE A 29 -11.49 -1.39 -7.67
C PHE A 29 -11.85 -1.18 -9.14
N LEU A 30 -12.35 -2.22 -9.83
CA LEU A 30 -12.65 -2.16 -11.26
C LEU A 30 -14.08 -1.72 -11.57
N LYS A 31 -15.05 -2.01 -10.68
CA LYS A 31 -16.49 -1.84 -10.95
C LYS A 31 -17.19 -0.78 -10.10
N SER A 32 -16.55 -0.20 -9.08
CA SER A 32 -17.17 0.88 -8.33
C SER A 32 -17.37 2.11 -9.21
N ASP A 33 -18.58 2.68 -9.18
CA ASP A 33 -18.89 3.95 -9.81
C ASP A 33 -18.14 5.14 -9.18
N LYS A 34 -17.46 4.93 -8.04
CA LYS A 34 -16.67 5.94 -7.33
C LYS A 34 -15.18 5.92 -7.65
N VAL A 35 -14.72 5.00 -8.50
CA VAL A 35 -13.29 4.89 -8.86
C VAL A 35 -13.07 5.27 -10.32
N LEU A 36 -13.18 4.33 -11.27
CA LEU A 36 -12.85 4.59 -12.68
C LEU A 36 -13.80 5.61 -13.34
N PRO A 37 -15.14 5.50 -13.24
CA PRO A 37 -16.03 6.48 -13.88
C PRO A 37 -15.81 7.91 -13.38
N VAL A 38 -15.61 8.08 -12.06
CA VAL A 38 -15.30 9.39 -11.46
C VAL A 38 -13.93 9.88 -11.94
N LEU A 39 -12.90 9.04 -11.93
CA LEU A 39 -11.55 9.42 -12.34
C LEU A 39 -11.52 9.92 -13.79
N PHE A 40 -12.02 9.12 -14.74
CA PHE A 40 -11.93 9.42 -16.17
C PHE A 40 -12.86 10.56 -16.59
N SER A 41 -14.07 10.63 -16.02
CA SER A 41 -14.98 11.75 -16.28
C SER A 41 -14.37 13.09 -15.82
N ASN A 42 -13.75 13.12 -14.64
CA ASN A 42 -13.08 14.34 -14.14
C ASN A 42 -11.79 14.64 -14.90
N LEU A 43 -11.05 13.63 -15.36
CA LEU A 43 -9.85 13.82 -16.17
C LEU A 43 -10.19 14.60 -17.46
N ASN A 44 -11.27 14.25 -18.15
CA ASN A 44 -11.69 14.99 -19.35
C ASN A 44 -12.08 16.44 -19.03
N VAL A 45 -12.74 16.68 -17.89
CA VAL A 45 -13.08 18.05 -17.48
C VAL A 45 -11.81 18.87 -17.27
N VAL A 46 -10.80 18.30 -16.60
CA VAL A 46 -9.51 18.97 -16.38
C VAL A 46 -8.76 19.18 -17.69
N GLU A 47 -8.82 18.23 -18.61
CA GLU A 47 -8.24 18.37 -19.95
C GLU A 47 -8.87 19.56 -20.70
N LEU A 48 -10.20 19.63 -20.75
CA LEU A 48 -10.92 20.74 -21.39
C LEU A 48 -10.59 22.08 -20.72
N VAL A 49 -10.50 22.14 -19.38
CA VAL A 49 -10.10 23.35 -18.66
C VAL A 49 -8.68 23.76 -19.04
N SER A 50 -7.74 22.82 -19.09
CA SER A 50 -6.35 23.09 -19.43
C SER A 50 -6.20 23.61 -20.86
N GLN A 51 -6.93 23.01 -21.82
CA GLN A 51 -6.98 23.47 -23.21
C GLN A 51 -7.61 24.87 -23.34
N ASN A 52 -8.77 25.10 -22.71
CA ASN A 52 -9.50 26.37 -22.83
C ASN A 52 -8.80 27.54 -22.13
N THR A 53 -8.00 27.27 -21.10
CA THR A 53 -7.24 28.30 -20.36
C THR A 53 -5.80 28.43 -20.82
N ASN A 54 -5.35 27.58 -21.76
CA ASN A 54 -3.96 27.45 -22.19
C ASN A 54 -2.99 27.30 -20.99
N ASN A 55 -3.43 26.55 -19.97
CA ASN A 55 -2.66 26.25 -18.77
C ASN A 55 -2.52 24.72 -18.64
N PRO A 56 -1.33 24.14 -18.87
CA PRO A 56 -1.15 22.69 -18.87
C PRO A 56 -0.98 22.08 -17.47
N VAL A 57 -0.76 22.90 -16.43
CA VAL A 57 -0.47 22.44 -15.06
C VAL A 57 -1.58 21.57 -14.44
N PRO A 58 -2.89 21.92 -14.55
CA PRO A 58 -3.95 21.10 -13.97
C PRO A 58 -3.99 19.68 -14.56
N LEU A 59 -3.84 19.54 -15.88
CA LEU A 59 -3.84 18.24 -16.55
C LEU A 59 -2.61 17.40 -16.18
N ALA A 60 -1.43 18.02 -16.09
CA ALA A 60 -0.22 17.32 -15.65
C ALA A 60 -0.38 16.74 -14.22
N ILE A 61 -0.97 17.51 -13.30
CA ILE A 61 -1.29 17.03 -11.94
C ILE A 61 -2.35 15.93 -11.98
N ALA A 62 -3.39 16.06 -12.82
CA ALA A 62 -4.41 15.04 -12.97
C ALA A 62 -3.85 13.71 -13.51
N HIS A 63 -2.86 13.72 -14.40
CA HIS A 63 -2.16 12.50 -14.84
C HIS A 63 -1.37 11.83 -13.70
N ILE A 64 -0.72 12.60 -12.82
CA ILE A 64 -0.05 12.04 -11.64
C ILE A 64 -1.07 11.34 -10.73
N ILE A 65 -2.24 11.96 -10.51
CA ILE A 65 -3.33 11.37 -9.72
C ILE A 65 -3.90 10.12 -10.41
N LYS A 66 -4.04 10.14 -11.74
CA LYS A 66 -4.47 8.98 -12.54
C LYS A 66 -3.56 7.78 -12.28
N VAL A 67 -2.24 7.96 -12.37
CA VAL A 67 -1.27 6.89 -12.10
C VAL A 67 -1.34 6.45 -10.65
N ALA A 68 -1.41 7.37 -9.68
CA ALA A 68 -1.55 7.07 -8.25
C ALA A 68 -2.79 6.22 -7.93
N ALA A 69 -3.90 6.44 -8.65
CA ALA A 69 -5.12 5.67 -8.51
C ALA A 69 -5.04 4.32 -9.23
N MET A 70 -4.60 4.31 -10.48
CA MET A 70 -4.72 3.16 -11.38
C MET A 70 -3.62 2.11 -11.18
N HIS A 71 -2.45 2.47 -10.66
CA HIS A 71 -1.45 1.46 -10.31
C HIS A 71 -2.01 0.48 -9.28
N ARG A 72 -2.84 0.95 -8.33
CA ARG A 72 -3.49 0.10 -7.33
C ARG A 72 -4.48 -0.88 -7.94
N VAL A 73 -5.07 -0.54 -9.08
CA VAL A 73 -6.03 -1.39 -9.80
C VAL A 73 -5.28 -2.52 -10.51
N THR A 74 -4.23 -2.20 -11.27
CA THR A 74 -3.42 -3.25 -11.93
C THR A 74 -2.68 -4.10 -10.90
N ASP A 75 -2.17 -3.50 -9.81
CA ASP A 75 -1.55 -4.25 -8.71
C ASP A 75 -2.55 -5.19 -8.01
N ALA A 76 -3.87 -4.99 -8.15
CA ALA A 76 -4.88 -5.88 -7.59
C ALA A 76 -5.25 -7.04 -8.54
N TYR A 77 -5.43 -6.78 -9.84
CA TYR A 77 -5.97 -7.76 -10.79
C TYR A 77 -4.95 -8.30 -11.80
N GLY A 78 -3.84 -7.60 -12.02
CA GLY A 78 -2.90 -7.82 -13.11
C GLY A 78 -3.30 -7.02 -14.35
N PRO A 79 -3.45 -7.68 -15.53
CA PRO A 79 -3.93 -7.03 -16.75
C PRO A 79 -5.25 -6.29 -16.51
N ILE A 80 -5.39 -5.09 -17.05
CA ILE A 80 -6.61 -4.27 -16.93
C ILE A 80 -6.87 -3.47 -18.20
N PRO A 81 -8.12 -3.06 -18.46
CA PRO A 81 -8.37 -1.96 -19.38
C PRO A 81 -7.65 -0.70 -18.86
N TYR A 82 -6.83 -0.07 -19.70
CA TYR A 82 -6.14 1.17 -19.33
C TYR A 82 -6.00 2.14 -20.51
N SER A 83 -5.20 1.79 -21.51
CA SER A 83 -4.91 2.60 -22.69
C SER A 83 -6.11 2.80 -23.60
N LYS A 84 -7.13 1.94 -23.47
CA LYS A 84 -8.36 1.93 -24.26
C LYS A 84 -9.59 2.40 -23.50
N ILE A 85 -9.47 2.78 -22.23
CA ILE A 85 -10.61 3.28 -21.46
C ILE A 85 -11.21 4.52 -22.16
N GLY A 86 -12.53 4.50 -22.33
CA GLY A 86 -13.27 5.61 -22.93
C GLY A 86 -13.27 6.85 -22.05
N SER A 87 -13.64 8.00 -22.62
CA SER A 87 -13.75 9.26 -21.87
C SER A 87 -14.76 9.15 -20.71
N ASP A 88 -15.82 8.37 -20.87
CA ASP A 88 -16.80 8.08 -19.81
C ASP A 88 -16.29 7.14 -18.69
N GLY A 89 -15.07 6.63 -18.81
CA GLY A 89 -14.52 5.62 -17.90
C GLY A 89 -15.04 4.21 -18.17
N SER A 90 -15.67 3.97 -19.32
CA SER A 90 -16.11 2.63 -19.71
C SER A 90 -14.92 1.69 -19.86
N ILE A 91 -15.05 0.52 -19.24
CA ILE A 91 -14.05 -0.54 -19.22
C ILE A 91 -14.39 -1.71 -20.16
N ASN A 92 -15.47 -1.62 -20.93
CA ASN A 92 -15.85 -2.60 -21.95
C ASN A 92 -14.95 -2.47 -23.18
N THR A 93 -13.65 -2.59 -22.97
CA THR A 93 -12.58 -2.30 -23.91
C THR A 93 -11.48 -3.35 -23.75
N PRO A 94 -10.58 -3.50 -24.74
CA PRO A 94 -9.45 -4.41 -24.65
C PRO A 94 -8.58 -4.14 -23.42
N TYR A 95 -8.09 -5.23 -22.83
CA TYR A 95 -7.15 -5.18 -21.72
C TYR A 95 -5.74 -4.91 -22.23
N ASP A 96 -4.96 -4.18 -21.46
CA ASP A 96 -3.51 -4.11 -21.63
C ASP A 96 -2.85 -5.17 -20.75
N SER A 97 -1.72 -5.71 -21.20
CA SER A 97 -0.86 -6.51 -20.32
C SER A 97 -0.36 -5.63 -19.17
N GLU A 98 -0.13 -6.21 -17.99
CA GLU A 98 0.35 -5.43 -16.84
C GLU A 98 1.69 -4.73 -17.13
N LYS A 99 2.57 -5.35 -17.94
CA LYS A 99 3.79 -4.71 -18.45
C LYS A 99 3.49 -3.44 -19.25
N ASP A 100 2.51 -3.50 -20.15
CA ASP A 100 2.14 -2.35 -20.99
C ASP A 100 1.48 -1.24 -20.17
N VAL A 101 0.67 -1.60 -19.17
CA VAL A 101 0.12 -0.65 -18.19
C VAL A 101 1.24 0.08 -17.46
N TYR A 102 2.24 -0.64 -16.94
CA TYR A 102 3.40 -0.05 -16.26
C TYR A 102 4.22 0.87 -17.18
N ASN A 103 4.45 0.45 -18.43
CA ASN A 103 5.11 1.31 -19.43
C ASN A 103 4.33 2.60 -19.66
N LYS A 104 2.99 2.51 -19.72
CA LYS A 104 2.14 3.69 -19.87
C LYS A 104 2.16 4.60 -18.65
N PHE A 105 2.23 4.05 -17.44
CA PHE A 105 2.42 4.86 -16.23
C PHE A 105 3.71 5.67 -16.28
N PHE A 106 4.83 5.07 -16.68
CA PHE A 106 6.09 5.80 -16.83
C PHE A 106 6.02 6.88 -17.90
N GLU A 107 5.38 6.61 -19.03
CA GLU A 107 5.14 7.61 -20.09
C GLU A 107 4.33 8.80 -19.56
N GLU A 108 3.24 8.55 -18.85
CA GLU A 108 2.35 9.59 -18.30
C GLU A 108 3.02 10.40 -17.19
N LEU A 109 3.76 9.75 -16.28
CA LEU A 109 4.54 10.44 -15.25
C LEU A 109 5.64 11.31 -15.87
N ASN A 110 6.37 10.80 -16.88
CA ASN A 110 7.40 11.57 -17.56
C ASN A 110 6.81 12.77 -18.32
N GLY A 111 5.66 12.59 -18.98
CA GLY A 111 4.95 13.69 -19.64
C GLY A 111 4.49 14.76 -18.65
N ALA A 112 3.93 14.36 -17.50
CA ALA A 112 3.55 15.29 -16.44
C ALA A 112 4.76 16.02 -15.85
N LEU A 113 5.85 15.30 -15.57
CA LEU A 113 7.09 15.87 -15.04
C LEU A 113 7.71 16.88 -16.01
N ALA A 114 7.70 16.61 -17.33
CA ALA A 114 8.20 17.55 -18.32
C ALA A 114 7.43 18.89 -18.25
N VAL A 115 6.10 18.83 -18.25
CA VAL A 115 5.25 20.01 -18.11
C VAL A 115 5.50 20.74 -16.79
N LEU A 116 5.47 20.04 -15.65
CA LEU A 116 5.60 20.70 -14.35
C LEU A 116 6.98 21.33 -14.15
N ASN A 117 8.05 20.73 -14.69
CA ASN A 117 9.40 21.29 -14.63
C ASN A 117 9.60 22.54 -15.51
N GLU A 118 8.78 22.73 -16.55
CA GLU A 118 8.70 23.99 -17.31
C GLU A 118 7.91 25.07 -16.55
N HIS A 119 7.02 24.64 -15.64
CA HIS A 119 6.10 25.49 -14.86
C HIS A 119 6.31 25.42 -13.33
N PRO A 120 7.55 25.39 -12.79
CA PRO A 120 7.80 25.00 -11.40
C PRO A 120 7.35 26.05 -10.37
N ASN A 121 7.10 27.29 -10.81
CA ASN A 121 6.64 28.39 -9.97
C ASN A 121 5.16 28.72 -10.15
N ASP A 122 4.48 28.03 -11.08
CA ASP A 122 3.04 28.15 -11.25
C ASP A 122 2.32 27.48 -10.07
N ARG A 123 1.03 27.80 -9.90
CA ARG A 123 0.22 27.30 -8.78
C ARG A 123 -1.18 26.95 -9.23
N LEU A 124 -1.72 25.87 -8.68
CA LEU A 124 -3.17 25.66 -8.65
C LEU A 124 -3.80 26.49 -7.50
N THR A 125 -5.09 26.77 -7.61
CA THR A 125 -5.87 27.30 -6.49
C THR A 125 -5.83 26.31 -5.34
N ALA A 126 -5.50 26.76 -4.13
CA ALA A 126 -5.33 25.88 -2.96
C ALA A 126 -6.58 25.05 -2.65
N SER A 127 -7.78 25.57 -2.90
CA SER A 127 -9.05 24.84 -2.70
C SER A 127 -9.27 23.68 -3.69
N ALA A 128 -8.48 23.59 -4.76
CA ALA A 128 -8.49 22.48 -5.71
C ALA A 128 -7.52 21.36 -5.33
N ASP A 129 -6.66 21.57 -4.32
CA ASP A 129 -5.59 20.63 -3.96
C ASP A 129 -5.40 20.56 -2.44
N TYR A 130 -6.03 19.56 -1.83
CA TYR A 130 -5.90 19.24 -0.40
C TYR A 130 -4.68 18.36 -0.06
N ILE A 131 -3.76 18.17 -1.01
CA ILE A 131 -2.50 17.46 -0.82
C ILE A 131 -1.37 18.49 -0.65
N TYR A 132 -1.20 19.39 -1.63
CA TYR A 132 -0.08 20.33 -1.67
C TYR A 132 -0.49 21.81 -1.81
N GLN A 133 -1.78 22.12 -1.69
CA GLN A 133 -2.30 23.49 -1.78
C GLN A 133 -1.84 24.22 -3.06
N GLY A 134 -1.77 23.44 -4.15
CA GLY A 134 -1.39 23.88 -5.48
C GLY A 134 0.10 24.08 -5.70
N ASN A 135 0.96 23.58 -4.81
CA ASN A 135 2.41 23.72 -4.94
C ASN A 135 2.98 22.72 -5.96
N VAL A 136 3.31 23.22 -7.15
CA VAL A 136 3.83 22.41 -8.27
C VAL A 136 5.14 21.68 -7.92
N LYS A 137 6.05 22.28 -7.15
CA LYS A 137 7.31 21.62 -6.75
C LYS A 137 7.07 20.38 -5.89
N LYS A 138 6.03 20.39 -5.06
CA LYS A 138 5.65 19.20 -4.28
C LYS A 138 5.02 18.12 -5.17
N TRP A 139 4.25 18.52 -6.19
CA TRP A 139 3.75 17.59 -7.21
C TRP A 139 4.86 16.94 -8.03
N ILE A 140 5.90 17.70 -8.40
CA ILE A 140 7.11 17.14 -9.05
C ILE A 140 7.76 16.08 -8.17
N ARG A 141 8.00 16.40 -6.89
CA ARG A 141 8.59 15.44 -5.92
C ARG A 141 7.73 14.19 -5.76
N PHE A 142 6.41 14.33 -5.69
CA PHE A 142 5.52 13.19 -5.61
C PHE A 142 5.53 12.34 -6.88
N ALA A 143 5.53 12.95 -8.06
CA ALA A 143 5.58 12.23 -9.33
C ALA A 143 6.87 11.42 -9.48
N ASN A 144 8.03 11.99 -9.13
CA ASN A 144 9.29 11.26 -9.10
C ASN A 144 9.28 10.15 -8.03
N SER A 145 8.70 10.41 -6.86
CA SER A 145 8.59 9.38 -5.80
C SER A 145 7.71 8.20 -6.24
N LEU A 146 6.58 8.48 -6.90
CA LEU A 146 5.70 7.47 -7.47
C LEU A 146 6.40 6.71 -8.61
N LYS A 147 7.15 7.41 -9.47
CA LYS A 147 8.00 6.79 -10.50
C LYS A 147 9.01 5.83 -9.88
N LEU A 148 9.66 6.22 -8.77
CA LEU A 148 10.58 5.37 -8.03
C LEU A 148 9.87 4.12 -7.45
N ARG A 149 8.69 4.27 -6.83
CA ARG A 149 7.89 3.13 -6.35
C ARG A 149 7.63 2.12 -7.47
N LEU A 150 7.14 2.59 -8.61
CA LEU A 150 6.81 1.73 -9.75
C LEU A 150 8.06 1.11 -10.37
N ALA A 151 9.19 1.83 -10.39
CA ALA A 151 10.47 1.32 -10.87
C ALA A 151 10.95 0.13 -10.00
N ILE A 152 10.91 0.27 -8.68
CA ILE A 152 11.30 -0.82 -7.77
C ILE A 152 10.31 -1.99 -7.82
N ARG A 153 9.02 -1.74 -8.09
CA ARG A 153 8.05 -2.82 -8.30
C ARG A 153 8.49 -3.77 -9.41
N ILE A 154 8.97 -3.25 -10.53
CA ILE A 154 9.33 -4.06 -11.71
C ILE A 154 10.79 -4.56 -11.70
N ALA A 155 11.58 -4.26 -10.66
CA ALA A 155 13.02 -4.51 -10.66
C ALA A 155 13.40 -6.00 -10.78
N ASN A 156 12.52 -6.92 -10.38
CA ASN A 156 12.75 -8.36 -10.53
C ASN A 156 12.49 -8.88 -11.95
N VAL A 157 11.68 -8.17 -12.74
CA VAL A 157 11.16 -8.66 -14.03
C VAL A 157 11.63 -7.86 -15.24
N ASP A 158 12.04 -6.60 -15.02
CA ASP A 158 12.60 -5.71 -16.04
C ASP A 158 13.61 -4.74 -15.40
N GLU A 159 14.75 -5.28 -14.93
CA GLU A 159 15.80 -4.52 -14.22
C GLU A 159 16.30 -3.32 -15.03
N ALA A 160 16.41 -3.46 -16.37
CA ALA A 160 16.90 -2.39 -17.23
C ALA A 160 15.97 -1.17 -17.20
N THR A 161 14.66 -1.39 -17.32
CA THR A 161 13.67 -0.32 -17.21
C THR A 161 13.59 0.22 -15.78
N ALA A 162 13.61 -0.67 -14.78
CA ALA A 162 13.63 -0.30 -13.37
C ALA A 162 14.78 0.65 -13.03
N ARG A 163 16.02 0.28 -13.40
CA ARG A 163 17.23 1.07 -13.17
C ARG A 163 17.10 2.46 -13.76
N ARG A 164 16.75 2.53 -15.05
CA ARG A 164 16.57 3.80 -15.77
C ARG A 164 15.54 4.69 -15.08
N MET A 165 14.35 4.16 -14.77
CA MET A 165 13.28 4.93 -14.13
C MET A 165 13.62 5.35 -12.70
N ALA A 166 14.29 4.49 -11.92
CA ALA A 166 14.69 4.80 -10.56
C ALA A 166 15.79 5.87 -10.52
N GLU A 167 16.82 5.75 -11.34
CA GLU A 167 17.94 6.71 -11.40
C GLU A 167 17.47 8.07 -11.94
N GLU A 168 16.63 8.09 -12.98
CA GLU A 168 15.99 9.33 -13.45
C GLU A 168 15.11 9.98 -12.37
N ALA A 169 14.38 9.20 -11.57
CA ALA A 169 13.49 9.76 -10.54
C ALA A 169 14.26 10.50 -9.43
N VAL A 170 15.44 10.02 -9.06
CA VAL A 170 16.26 10.61 -7.98
C VAL A 170 17.27 11.64 -8.47
N ASP A 171 17.44 11.82 -9.78
CA ASP A 171 18.33 12.85 -10.33
C ASP A 171 17.82 14.25 -9.94
N PRO A 172 18.64 15.07 -9.25
CA PRO A 172 18.27 16.43 -8.87
C PRO A 172 17.86 17.32 -10.06
N GLN A 173 18.33 17.03 -11.28
CA GLN A 173 17.95 17.76 -12.49
C GLN A 173 16.46 17.62 -12.84
N HIS A 174 15.79 16.58 -12.34
CA HIS A 174 14.37 16.33 -12.57
C HIS A 174 13.45 16.82 -11.42
N GLY A 175 13.99 17.63 -10.50
CA GLY A 175 13.25 18.28 -9.42
C GLY A 175 13.20 17.49 -8.10
N GLY A 176 13.84 16.33 -8.06
CA GLY A 176 14.01 15.50 -6.85
C GLY A 176 12.77 14.72 -6.44
N VAL A 177 12.89 14.00 -5.33
CA VAL A 177 11.85 13.15 -4.70
C VAL A 177 11.37 13.75 -3.36
N ILE A 178 10.42 13.10 -2.69
CA ILE A 178 10.01 13.46 -1.33
C ILE A 178 11.11 13.02 -0.35
N GLU A 179 11.73 13.97 0.34
CA GLU A 179 12.82 13.71 1.31
C GLU A 179 12.48 14.13 2.76
N GLN A 180 11.33 14.78 2.97
CA GLN A 180 10.89 15.30 4.27
C GLN A 180 9.37 15.14 4.46
N ASN A 181 8.92 15.04 5.71
CA ASN A 181 7.53 14.73 6.04
C ASN A 181 6.53 15.82 5.61
N GLU A 182 6.97 17.08 5.56
CA GLU A 182 6.17 18.22 5.11
C GLU A 182 5.78 18.10 3.63
N ASP A 183 6.49 17.24 2.87
CA ASP A 183 6.25 16.95 1.47
C ASP A 183 5.58 15.58 1.26
N ASN A 184 5.11 14.90 2.31
CA ASN A 184 4.36 13.66 2.19
C ASN A 184 3.09 13.85 1.34
N ALA A 185 2.79 12.90 0.47
CA ALA A 185 1.54 12.88 -0.30
C ALA A 185 0.38 12.48 0.60
N THR A 186 -0.20 13.48 1.26
CA THR A 186 -1.17 13.33 2.34
C THR A 186 -2.44 14.11 2.02
N TRP A 187 -3.55 13.40 1.78
CA TRP A 187 -4.82 14.01 1.44
C TRP A 187 -5.57 14.45 2.69
N SER A 188 -5.47 15.75 2.99
CA SER A 188 -6.03 16.39 4.18
C SER A 188 -7.40 17.03 3.88
N TYR A 189 -8.37 16.17 3.53
CA TYR A 189 -9.71 16.58 3.08
C TYR A 189 -10.78 16.53 4.18
N PHE A 190 -10.57 15.72 5.21
CA PHE A 190 -11.58 15.35 6.20
C PHE A 190 -11.67 16.43 7.28
N SER A 191 -12.79 17.14 7.29
CA SER A 191 -13.07 18.21 8.26
C SER A 191 -14.59 18.46 8.35
N GLY A 192 -15.01 19.06 9.48
CA GLY A 192 -16.41 19.41 9.69
C GLY A 192 -17.32 18.18 9.69
N SER A 193 -18.22 18.09 8.71
CA SER A 193 -19.15 16.97 8.55
C SER A 193 -18.62 15.83 7.66
N VAL A 194 -17.41 15.95 7.11
CA VAL A 194 -16.79 14.93 6.26
C VAL A 194 -15.74 14.17 7.08
N ASN A 195 -16.07 12.93 7.44
CA ASN A 195 -15.17 12.05 8.18
C ASN A 195 -14.27 11.23 7.24
N ASN A 196 -13.08 10.91 7.72
CA ASN A 196 -12.18 9.93 7.14
C ASN A 196 -12.93 8.59 6.95
N PRO A 197 -12.98 8.03 5.73
CA PRO A 197 -13.73 6.81 5.45
C PRO A 197 -13.16 5.58 6.16
N LEU A 198 -11.85 5.52 6.40
CA LEU A 198 -11.23 4.43 7.17
C LEU A 198 -11.63 4.50 8.64
N TYR A 199 -11.79 5.72 9.18
CA TYR A 199 -12.33 5.91 10.53
C TYR A 199 -13.77 5.39 10.62
N VAL A 200 -14.63 5.82 9.68
CA VAL A 200 -16.04 5.37 9.68
C VAL A 200 -16.12 3.85 9.51
N ALA A 201 -15.34 3.28 8.59
CA ALA A 201 -15.34 1.85 8.32
C ALA A 201 -14.89 1.01 9.52
N LYS A 202 -13.80 1.41 10.22
CA LYS A 202 -13.35 0.67 11.40
C LYS A 202 -14.36 0.71 12.55
N GLU A 203 -15.15 1.78 12.64
CA GLU A 203 -16.13 2.00 13.71
C GLU A 203 -17.48 1.30 13.46
N TYR A 204 -17.73 0.78 12.25
CA TYR A 204 -18.98 0.07 11.99
C TYR A 204 -19.17 -1.10 12.94
N ASN A 205 -20.39 -1.25 13.47
CA ASN A 205 -20.77 -2.31 14.40
C ASN A 205 -19.93 -2.34 15.70
N HIS A 206 -19.32 -1.23 16.12
CA HIS A 206 -18.69 -1.17 17.44
C HIS A 206 -19.70 -1.47 18.55
N LEU A 207 -19.22 -2.06 19.64
CA LEU A 207 -20.02 -2.24 20.84
C LEU A 207 -20.07 -0.94 21.66
N PRO A 208 -21.13 -0.71 22.45
CA PRO A 208 -21.16 0.43 23.38
C PRO A 208 -19.91 0.47 24.26
N GLU A 209 -19.35 1.66 24.44
CA GLU A 209 -18.13 1.93 25.26
C GLU A 209 -16.85 1.27 24.74
N CYS A 210 -16.87 0.62 23.57
CA CYS A 210 -15.69 0.09 22.91
C CYS A 210 -14.81 1.24 22.40
N LYS A 211 -13.49 1.16 22.65
CA LYS A 211 -12.50 2.14 22.15
C LYS A 211 -11.68 1.62 20.96
N THR A 212 -11.81 0.33 20.64
CA THR A 212 -10.93 -0.36 19.69
C THR A 212 -11.53 -0.50 18.29
N GLY A 213 -12.81 -0.12 18.11
CA GLY A 213 -13.55 -0.19 16.85
C GLY A 213 -14.59 -1.31 16.83
N GLY A 214 -14.98 -1.72 15.62
CA GLY A 214 -16.01 -2.73 15.37
C GLY A 214 -15.61 -3.70 14.26
N ASP A 215 -15.90 -3.38 13.00
CA ASP A 215 -15.72 -4.26 11.84
C ASP A 215 -14.24 -4.52 11.47
N THR A 216 -13.32 -3.68 11.93
CA THR A 216 -11.88 -3.85 11.68
C THR A 216 -11.05 -3.53 12.91
N HIS A 217 -10.10 -4.42 13.24
CA HIS A 217 -9.08 -4.21 14.27
C HIS A 217 -7.67 -4.32 13.67
N VAL A 218 -6.65 -4.03 14.48
CA VAL A 218 -5.25 -4.19 14.09
C VAL A 218 -4.92 -5.67 13.94
N ALA A 219 -4.16 -6.03 12.91
CA ALA A 219 -3.68 -7.38 12.72
C ALA A 219 -2.60 -7.77 13.73
N ALA A 220 -2.59 -9.04 14.13
CA ALA A 220 -1.56 -9.59 15.01
C ALA A 220 -0.14 -9.40 14.46
N ASP A 221 0.04 -9.44 13.15
CA ASP A 221 1.35 -9.39 12.49
C ASP A 221 2.12 -8.13 12.88
N ILE A 222 1.58 -6.94 12.60
CA ILE A 222 2.32 -5.69 12.85
C ILE A 222 2.57 -5.45 14.34
N ILE A 223 1.62 -5.83 15.19
CA ILE A 223 1.81 -5.73 16.64
C ILE A 223 2.90 -6.71 17.11
N ALA A 224 2.99 -7.92 16.56
CA ALA A 224 4.05 -8.87 16.92
C ALA A 224 5.44 -8.31 16.60
N TYR A 225 5.65 -7.74 15.40
CA TYR A 225 6.91 -7.09 15.04
C TYR A 225 7.21 -5.89 15.94
N MET A 226 6.25 -4.99 16.13
CA MET A 226 6.45 -3.78 16.91
C MET A 226 6.61 -4.06 18.41
N ASN A 227 6.04 -5.14 18.94
CA ASN A 227 6.34 -5.64 20.28
C ASN A 227 7.73 -6.28 20.34
N GLY A 228 8.09 -7.08 19.34
CA GLY A 228 9.42 -7.68 19.20
C GLY A 228 10.54 -6.65 19.24
N TYR A 229 10.35 -5.53 18.54
CA TYR A 229 11.31 -4.44 18.47
C TYR A 229 11.19 -3.41 19.59
N ASP A 230 10.29 -3.59 20.55
CA ASP A 230 9.93 -2.55 21.54
C ASP A 230 9.77 -1.17 20.89
N ASP A 231 8.95 -1.12 19.85
CA ASP A 231 8.80 0.03 18.98
C ASP A 231 7.93 1.12 19.66
N PRO A 232 8.44 2.33 19.88
CA PRO A 232 7.68 3.39 20.53
C PRO A 232 6.54 3.95 19.65
N ARG A 233 6.50 3.66 18.34
CA ARG A 233 5.39 4.08 17.46
C ARG A 233 4.06 3.36 17.74
N ARG A 234 4.07 2.28 18.55
CA ARG A 234 2.86 1.51 18.92
C ARG A 234 1.72 2.39 19.45
N GLU A 235 2.03 3.37 20.30
CA GLU A 235 1.00 4.26 20.85
C GLU A 235 0.38 5.21 19.82
N LYS A 236 1.10 5.49 18.73
CA LYS A 236 0.58 6.32 17.63
C LYS A 236 -0.24 5.51 16.64
N TYR A 237 0.05 4.22 16.50
CA TYR A 237 -0.65 3.36 15.54
C TYR A 237 -1.88 2.69 16.14
N PHE A 238 -1.83 2.35 17.43
CA PHE A 238 -2.76 1.41 18.04
C PHE A 238 -3.44 1.98 19.28
N VAL A 239 -4.73 1.71 19.40
CA VAL A 239 -5.45 1.78 20.67
C VAL A 239 -5.04 0.57 21.50
N LYS A 240 -4.77 0.77 22.79
CA LYS A 240 -4.44 -0.32 23.72
C LYS A 240 -5.54 -1.37 23.76
N SER A 241 -5.14 -2.62 23.98
CA SER A 241 -6.05 -3.74 24.17
C SER A 241 -6.76 -3.66 25.53
N GLU A 242 -7.88 -4.35 25.65
CA GLU A 242 -8.61 -4.53 26.93
C GLU A 242 -8.23 -5.85 27.63
N TRP A 243 -7.24 -6.59 27.11
CA TRP A 243 -6.73 -7.80 27.76
C TRP A 243 -5.83 -7.46 28.94
N SER A 244 -6.07 -8.12 30.08
CA SER A 244 -5.33 -7.87 31.32
C SER A 244 -3.83 -8.10 31.13
N GLY A 245 -3.02 -7.08 31.44
CA GLY A 245 -1.55 -7.15 31.36
C GLY A 245 -0.97 -7.09 29.95
N ILE A 246 -1.78 -6.83 28.91
CA ILE A 246 -1.33 -6.81 27.52
C ILE A 246 -1.71 -5.46 26.89
N ASP A 247 -0.72 -4.57 26.72
CA ASP A 247 -0.96 -3.25 26.15
C ASP A 247 -1.36 -3.32 24.66
N TYR A 248 -0.67 -4.14 23.87
CA TYR A 248 -0.90 -4.25 22.43
C TYR A 248 -0.97 -5.70 21.98
N VAL A 249 -2.11 -6.09 21.40
CA VAL A 249 -2.33 -7.42 20.79
C VAL A 249 -3.37 -7.31 19.69
N GLY A 250 -3.00 -7.70 18.47
CA GLY A 250 -3.89 -7.65 17.31
C GLY A 250 -4.65 -8.95 17.09
N ILE A 251 -5.66 -8.92 16.22
CA ILE A 251 -6.39 -10.12 15.79
C ILE A 251 -5.60 -10.81 14.69
N ARG A 252 -5.42 -12.14 14.79
CA ARG A 252 -4.79 -12.91 13.71
C ARG A 252 -5.68 -12.91 12.48
N ARG A 253 -5.13 -12.48 11.34
CA ARG A 253 -5.83 -12.52 10.06
C ARG A 253 -5.98 -13.97 9.59
N SER A 254 -6.95 -14.19 8.69
CA SER A 254 -7.12 -15.49 8.04
C SER A 254 -7.24 -16.62 9.06
N ALA A 255 -8.02 -16.37 10.12
CA ALA A 255 -8.37 -17.28 11.20
C ALA A 255 -9.82 -17.02 11.65
N ASP A 256 -10.50 -17.99 12.28
CA ASP A 256 -11.90 -17.82 12.69
C ASP A 256 -12.12 -16.55 13.54
N ILE A 257 -12.83 -15.58 12.96
CA ILE A 257 -13.14 -14.31 13.59
C ILE A 257 -13.90 -14.57 14.91
N PRO A 258 -13.47 -14.01 16.06
CA PRO A 258 -14.19 -14.15 17.33
C PRO A 258 -15.55 -13.43 17.35
N GLU A 259 -16.32 -13.66 18.42
CA GLU A 259 -17.51 -12.84 18.70
C GLU A 259 -17.12 -11.39 18.98
N ALA A 260 -18.02 -10.44 18.70
CA ALA A 260 -17.76 -9.01 18.91
C ALA A 260 -17.33 -8.67 20.35
N THR A 261 -17.85 -9.39 21.35
CA THR A 261 -17.50 -9.25 22.78
C THR A 261 -16.06 -9.67 23.09
N ILE A 262 -15.43 -10.45 22.21
CA ILE A 262 -14.03 -10.84 22.27
C ILE A 262 -13.19 -9.94 21.36
N CYS A 263 -13.64 -9.64 20.14
CA CYS A 263 -12.96 -8.73 19.21
C CYS A 263 -12.63 -7.37 19.86
N ARG A 264 -13.58 -6.77 20.59
CA ARG A 264 -13.40 -5.48 21.29
C ARG A 264 -12.21 -5.44 22.26
N LYS A 265 -11.69 -6.60 22.67
CA LYS A 265 -10.56 -6.67 23.61
C LYS A 265 -9.21 -6.54 22.93
N TYR A 266 -9.13 -6.78 21.64
CA TYR A 266 -7.88 -6.62 20.88
C TYR A 266 -7.63 -5.14 20.56
N SER A 267 -6.38 -4.82 20.24
CA SER A 267 -5.99 -3.46 19.88
C SER A 267 -6.73 -2.93 18.66
N GLY A 268 -7.20 -1.70 18.78
CA GLY A 268 -7.86 -0.96 17.71
C GLY A 268 -6.90 -0.11 16.89
N ILE A 269 -7.37 0.38 15.75
CA ILE A 269 -6.61 1.32 14.92
C ILE A 269 -6.74 2.71 15.56
N ASN A 270 -5.60 3.32 15.92
CA ASN A 270 -5.56 4.70 16.41
C ASN A 270 -5.69 5.66 15.22
N LEU A 271 -6.92 6.06 14.94
CA LEU A 271 -7.31 6.93 13.84
C LEU A 271 -8.51 7.75 14.29
N ASN A 272 -8.49 9.05 13.97
CA ASN A 272 -9.54 10.01 14.28
C ASN A 272 -10.36 10.37 13.04
N PRO A 273 -11.57 10.96 13.21
CA PRO A 273 -12.44 11.31 12.09
C PRO A 273 -11.84 12.29 11.09
N ASN A 274 -10.92 13.16 11.52
CA ASN A 274 -10.34 14.20 10.67
C ASN A 274 -8.90 13.89 10.23
N ASP A 275 -8.38 12.70 10.59
CA ASP A 275 -7.03 12.32 10.19
C ASP A 275 -6.97 12.20 8.66
N PRO A 276 -5.84 12.56 8.03
CA PRO A 276 -5.71 12.51 6.58
C PRO A 276 -5.60 11.07 6.06
N ILE A 277 -5.68 10.91 4.74
CA ILE A 277 -5.30 9.66 4.06
C ILE A 277 -3.93 9.84 3.41
N TYR A 278 -3.01 8.94 3.73
CA TYR A 278 -1.70 8.88 3.09
C TYR A 278 -1.78 8.18 1.72
N TRP A 279 -1.04 8.68 0.74
CA TRP A 279 -0.79 8.02 -0.55
C TRP A 279 0.64 7.49 -0.64
N MET A 280 1.60 8.28 -0.15
CA MET A 280 3.03 7.97 -0.08
C MET A 280 3.70 8.89 0.93
N ASN A 281 4.76 8.43 1.60
CA ASN A 281 5.51 9.20 2.60
C ASN A 281 7.03 9.20 2.29
N ALA A 282 7.75 10.11 2.93
CA ALA A 282 9.19 10.29 2.78
C ALA A 282 10.00 9.08 3.26
N ALA A 283 9.52 8.39 4.29
CA ALA A 283 10.15 7.18 4.80
C ALA A 283 10.19 6.09 3.72
N GLU A 284 9.08 5.91 3.00
CA GLU A 284 8.98 4.98 1.87
C GLU A 284 10.00 5.30 0.78
N VAL A 285 10.15 6.57 0.38
CA VAL A 285 11.14 6.99 -0.62
C VAL A 285 12.56 6.66 -0.16
N SER A 286 12.87 6.89 1.11
CA SER A 286 14.16 6.50 1.68
C SER A 286 14.37 4.99 1.62
N PHE A 287 13.38 4.18 2.01
CA PHE A 287 13.49 2.72 1.92
C PHE A 287 13.57 2.20 0.47
N LEU A 288 12.91 2.85 -0.49
CA LEU A 288 13.04 2.52 -1.91
C LEU A 288 14.48 2.77 -2.39
N ARG A 289 15.11 3.88 -1.99
CA ARG A 289 16.53 4.16 -2.29
C ARG A 289 17.47 3.18 -1.60
N ALA A 290 17.16 2.77 -0.37
CA ALA A 290 17.91 1.74 0.35
C ALA A 290 17.86 0.39 -0.40
N GLU A 291 16.66 -0.04 -0.82
CA GLU A 291 16.47 -1.29 -1.56
C GLU A 291 17.14 -1.25 -2.94
N ALA A 292 16.92 -0.17 -3.70
CA ALA A 292 17.53 0.06 -5.00
C ALA A 292 19.07 -0.04 -4.95
N THR A 293 19.67 0.53 -3.91
CA THR A 293 21.14 0.51 -3.70
C THR A 293 21.62 -0.87 -3.25
N ALA A 294 21.07 -1.41 -2.16
CA ALA A 294 21.57 -2.65 -1.53
C ALA A 294 21.28 -3.91 -2.34
N ILE A 295 20.14 -3.95 -3.03
CA ILE A 295 19.59 -5.17 -3.62
C ILE A 295 19.84 -5.19 -5.13
N TYR A 296 19.67 -4.05 -5.80
CA TYR A 296 19.73 -3.95 -7.25
C TYR A 296 20.97 -3.18 -7.77
N GLY A 297 21.75 -2.56 -6.88
CA GLY A 297 22.95 -1.81 -7.26
C GLY A 297 22.65 -0.61 -8.16
N PHE A 298 21.50 0.03 -7.98
CA PHE A 298 21.14 1.26 -8.69
C PHE A 298 21.83 2.46 -8.04
N ASN A 299 22.19 3.48 -8.82
CA ASN A 299 22.81 4.69 -8.29
C ASN A 299 21.77 5.64 -7.68
N MET A 300 21.52 5.52 -6.38
CA MET A 300 20.55 6.35 -5.66
C MET A 300 21.13 7.62 -5.04
N GLN A 301 22.33 8.04 -5.44
CA GLN A 301 23.02 9.22 -4.91
C GLN A 301 23.26 9.14 -3.39
N GLY A 302 23.65 7.97 -2.88
CA GLY A 302 23.95 7.73 -1.48
C GLY A 302 24.08 6.24 -1.14
N GLU A 303 24.35 5.95 0.13
CA GLU A 303 24.56 4.59 0.62
C GLU A 303 23.28 3.97 1.18
N ALA A 304 23.13 2.65 1.03
CA ALA A 304 21.93 1.93 1.49
C ALA A 304 21.67 2.09 2.99
N LYS A 305 22.73 2.07 3.80
CA LYS A 305 22.66 2.29 5.26
C LYS A 305 22.03 3.64 5.60
N ASP A 306 22.49 4.70 4.95
CA ASP A 306 22.05 6.06 5.24
C ASP A 306 20.57 6.22 4.90
N PHE A 307 20.13 5.66 3.77
CA PHE A 307 18.73 5.64 3.38
C PHE A 307 17.87 4.80 4.32
N TYR A 308 18.35 3.64 4.74
CA TYR A 308 17.66 2.78 5.70
C TYR A 308 17.43 3.49 7.03
N GLU A 309 18.49 4.08 7.59
CA GLU A 309 18.39 4.81 8.85
C GLU A 309 17.53 6.08 8.70
N ASN A 310 17.66 6.80 7.59
CA ASN A 310 16.83 7.98 7.32
C ASN A 310 15.35 7.63 7.21
N GLY A 311 14.99 6.50 6.58
CA GLY A 311 13.60 6.04 6.52
C GLY A 311 13.00 5.81 7.90
N ILE A 312 13.77 5.25 8.84
CA ILE A 312 13.34 5.08 10.23
C ILE A 312 13.19 6.43 10.92
N ARG A 313 14.15 7.35 10.80
CA ARG A 313 14.06 8.71 11.37
C ARG A 313 12.83 9.45 10.85
N LEU A 314 12.58 9.41 9.54
CA LEU A 314 11.42 10.05 8.91
C LEU A 314 10.12 9.46 9.43
N SER A 315 10.03 8.13 9.58
CA SER A 315 8.84 7.48 10.15
C SER A 315 8.61 7.89 11.60
N PHE A 316 9.64 7.87 12.44
CA PHE A 316 9.52 8.33 13.83
C PHE A 316 9.05 9.79 13.91
N ALA A 317 9.66 10.67 13.10
CA ALA A 317 9.29 12.08 13.03
C ALA A 317 7.85 12.29 12.53
N GLN A 318 7.40 11.52 11.53
CA GLN A 318 6.03 11.61 10.99
C GLN A 318 4.98 11.40 12.08
N TRP A 319 5.27 10.48 13.01
CA TRP A 319 4.36 10.11 14.07
C TRP A 319 4.63 10.85 15.39
N GLY A 320 5.57 11.80 15.40
CA GLY A 320 5.92 12.58 16.60
C GLY A 320 6.47 11.70 17.73
N VAL A 321 7.34 10.74 17.38
CA VAL A 321 7.94 9.78 18.30
C VAL A 321 9.45 10.00 18.37
N ASP A 322 9.98 10.13 19.57
CA ASP A 322 11.43 10.28 19.82
C ASP A 322 12.15 8.91 19.85
N GLY A 323 13.48 8.94 19.89
CA GLY A 323 14.31 7.75 20.13
C GLY A 323 14.66 6.91 18.90
N ALA A 324 14.50 7.46 17.68
CA ALA A 324 14.86 6.78 16.45
C ALA A 324 16.32 6.27 16.45
N ASP A 325 17.28 7.09 16.88
CA ASP A 325 18.70 6.72 16.86
C ASP A 325 19.04 5.56 17.80
N ASP A 326 18.35 5.43 18.94
CA ASP A 326 18.54 4.29 19.82
C ASP A 326 17.80 3.05 19.32
N TYR A 327 16.62 3.24 18.73
CA TYR A 327 15.87 2.17 18.07
C TYR A 327 16.69 1.51 16.94
N MET A 328 17.39 2.31 16.12
CA MET A 328 18.22 1.82 15.02
C MET A 328 19.50 1.11 15.46
N LYS A 329 19.87 1.18 16.74
CA LYS A 329 21.05 0.45 17.27
C LYS A 329 20.69 -0.94 17.78
N LYS A 330 19.41 -1.32 17.83
CA LYS A 330 18.96 -2.62 18.36
C LYS A 330 19.46 -3.78 17.49
N ASP A 331 20.52 -4.43 17.94
CA ASP A 331 21.08 -5.69 17.42
C ASP A 331 20.51 -6.93 18.12
N SER A 332 19.43 -6.74 18.88
CA SER A 332 18.63 -7.80 19.48
C SER A 332 17.16 -7.42 19.41
N LYS A 333 16.29 -8.41 19.60
CA LYS A 333 14.84 -8.24 19.65
C LYS A 333 14.22 -9.26 20.59
N ASN A 334 13.02 -8.95 21.08
CA ASN A 334 12.16 -9.95 21.69
C ASN A 334 11.62 -10.91 20.62
N SER A 335 11.06 -12.05 21.05
CA SER A 335 10.44 -13.01 20.13
C SER A 335 9.27 -12.37 19.38
N ILE A 336 9.24 -12.56 18.06
CA ILE A 336 8.17 -12.18 17.15
C ILE A 336 7.38 -13.45 16.84
N THR A 337 6.61 -13.86 17.84
CA THR A 337 5.61 -14.93 17.82
C THR A 337 4.24 -14.36 18.18
N TYR A 338 3.19 -15.17 18.23
CA TYR A 338 1.86 -14.73 18.64
C TYR A 338 1.23 -15.70 19.63
N VAL A 339 0.91 -15.19 20.82
CA VAL A 339 0.09 -15.89 21.81
C VAL A 339 -1.28 -15.22 21.83
N ASP A 340 -2.30 -15.96 21.38
CA ASP A 340 -3.66 -15.45 21.35
C ASP A 340 -4.24 -15.37 22.77
N PRO A 341 -4.58 -14.19 23.30
CA PRO A 341 -5.12 -14.05 24.65
C PRO A 341 -6.52 -14.67 24.79
N ASN A 342 -7.20 -15.00 23.69
CA ASN A 342 -8.43 -15.76 23.69
C ASN A 342 -8.15 -17.28 23.84
N ALA A 343 -7.65 -17.67 25.03
CA ALA A 343 -7.35 -19.05 25.39
C ALA A 343 -6.40 -19.77 24.42
N GLY A 344 -5.51 -19.04 23.76
CA GLY A 344 -4.52 -19.58 22.84
C GLY A 344 -5.06 -20.05 21.49
N LYS A 345 -6.35 -19.82 21.19
CA LYS A 345 -7.08 -20.42 20.06
C LYS A 345 -6.37 -20.30 18.71
N HIS A 346 -5.82 -19.13 18.41
CA HIS A 346 -5.12 -18.88 17.14
C HIS A 346 -3.65 -18.51 17.31
N SER A 347 -2.99 -19.03 18.37
CA SER A 347 -1.57 -18.79 18.62
C SER A 347 -0.66 -19.33 17.50
N TYR A 348 0.53 -18.75 17.37
CA TYR A 348 1.59 -19.18 16.47
C TYR A 348 2.94 -19.05 17.17
N SER A 349 3.60 -20.18 17.42
CA SER A 349 4.82 -20.25 18.24
C SER A 349 6.11 -20.24 17.44
N GLN A 350 6.05 -20.23 16.10
CA GLN A 350 7.25 -20.16 15.27
C GLN A 350 7.67 -18.69 15.12
N GLU A 351 8.97 -18.44 15.24
CA GLU A 351 9.55 -17.12 15.09
C GLU A 351 9.39 -16.63 13.64
N LEU A 352 8.78 -15.47 13.43
CA LEU A 352 8.54 -14.95 12.07
C LEU A 352 9.82 -14.47 11.38
N THR A 353 10.78 -13.93 12.12
CA THR A 353 12.01 -13.38 11.56
C THR A 353 13.15 -13.48 12.56
N ASN A 354 14.39 -13.59 12.09
CA ASN A 354 15.57 -13.37 12.93
C ASN A 354 16.15 -11.96 12.77
N SER A 355 15.61 -11.15 11.86
CA SER A 355 16.10 -9.81 11.56
C SER A 355 15.97 -8.88 12.77
N THR A 356 17.02 -8.11 13.01
CA THR A 356 17.07 -7.04 14.02
C THR A 356 17.02 -5.68 13.34
N VAL A 357 16.74 -4.62 14.09
CA VAL A 357 16.63 -3.26 13.51
C VAL A 357 17.98 -2.74 13.03
N LYS A 358 19.07 -3.01 13.75
CA LYS A 358 20.39 -2.49 13.39
C LYS A 358 20.80 -2.92 11.98
N TRP A 359 21.19 -1.94 11.17
CA TRP A 359 21.75 -2.20 9.84
C TRP A 359 23.05 -3.00 9.97
N ASP A 360 23.17 -4.04 9.14
CA ASP A 360 24.37 -4.84 9.00
C ASP A 360 24.83 -4.82 7.54
N GLU A 361 25.96 -4.16 7.30
CA GLU A 361 26.54 -4.06 5.97
C GLU A 361 27.11 -5.40 5.48
N GLY A 362 27.47 -6.30 6.40
CA GLY A 362 27.99 -7.64 6.09
C GLY A 362 26.90 -8.68 5.81
N ALA A 363 25.63 -8.35 6.03
CA ALA A 363 24.50 -9.26 5.83
C ALA A 363 24.30 -9.63 4.35
N SER A 364 23.64 -10.78 4.11
CA SER A 364 23.30 -11.21 2.75
C SER A 364 22.32 -10.23 2.08
N ARG A 365 22.17 -10.35 0.75
CA ARG A 365 21.19 -9.56 -0.02
C ARG A 365 19.78 -9.77 0.55
N GLU A 366 19.42 -11.01 0.85
CA GLU A 366 18.11 -11.40 1.39
C GLU A 366 17.89 -10.81 2.77
N GLU A 367 18.88 -10.89 3.67
CA GLU A 367 18.80 -10.30 5.01
C GLU A 367 18.70 -8.76 4.97
N LYS A 368 19.40 -8.11 4.04
CA LYS A 368 19.28 -6.66 3.79
C LYS A 368 17.88 -6.32 3.29
N GLN A 369 17.34 -7.07 2.33
CA GLN A 369 16.00 -6.82 1.78
C GLN A 369 14.93 -7.02 2.84
N GLU A 370 14.99 -8.11 3.61
CA GLU A 370 14.07 -8.38 4.72
C GLU A 370 14.06 -7.20 5.71
N ARG A 371 15.25 -6.75 6.13
CA ARG A 371 15.39 -5.64 7.09
C ARG A 371 14.80 -4.33 6.56
N ILE A 372 15.07 -4.00 5.30
CA ILE A 372 14.53 -2.81 4.63
C ILE A 372 13.01 -2.89 4.57
N ILE A 373 12.46 -4.00 4.04
CA ILE A 373 11.02 -4.16 3.82
C ILE A 373 10.27 -4.21 5.15
N ILE A 374 10.80 -4.83 6.21
CA ILE A 374 10.17 -4.80 7.54
C ILE A 374 10.00 -3.36 8.03
N GLN A 375 11.04 -2.51 7.96
CA GLN A 375 10.91 -1.12 8.43
C GLN A 375 10.10 -0.24 7.47
N LYS A 376 10.18 -0.48 6.16
CA LYS A 376 9.29 0.14 5.16
C LYS A 376 7.84 -0.16 5.47
N TRP A 377 7.52 -1.43 5.75
CA TRP A 377 6.19 -1.89 6.12
C TRP A 377 5.71 -1.26 7.44
N ILE A 378 6.54 -1.19 8.48
CA ILE A 378 6.16 -0.48 9.70
C ILE A 378 5.91 1.02 9.41
N ALA A 379 6.74 1.67 8.59
CA ALA A 379 6.56 3.07 8.22
C ALA A 379 5.31 3.32 7.35
N ASN A 380 4.90 2.34 6.55
CA ASN A 380 3.74 2.39 5.65
C ASN A 380 2.43 1.96 6.30
N TRP A 381 2.31 2.06 7.62
CA TRP A 381 1.06 1.81 8.33
C TRP A 381 -0.14 2.47 7.64
N MET A 382 -1.23 1.72 7.52
CA MET A 382 -2.47 2.05 6.77
C MET A 382 -2.38 1.99 5.23
N LEU A 383 -1.20 1.98 4.60
CA LEU A 383 -1.05 1.77 3.14
C LEU A 383 -1.11 0.28 2.77
N GLY A 384 -2.22 -0.38 3.11
CA GLY A 384 -2.34 -1.85 3.03
C GLY A 384 -2.20 -2.46 1.63
N ASN A 385 -2.50 -1.69 0.58
CA ASN A 385 -2.30 -2.14 -0.81
C ASN A 385 -0.80 -2.11 -1.20
N GLU A 386 -0.07 -1.08 -0.77
CA GLU A 386 1.38 -0.99 -0.99
C GLU A 386 2.12 -2.11 -0.24
N ALA A 387 1.75 -2.32 1.03
CA ALA A 387 2.28 -3.42 1.84
C ALA A 387 2.02 -4.80 1.21
N TRP A 388 0.83 -4.99 0.64
CA TRP A 388 0.50 -6.25 -0.04
C TRP A 388 1.29 -6.41 -1.34
N ALA A 389 1.54 -5.33 -2.07
CA ALA A 389 2.37 -5.39 -3.27
C ALA A 389 3.85 -5.68 -2.94
N ASP A 390 4.43 -5.06 -1.92
CA ASP A 390 5.79 -5.40 -1.45
C ASP A 390 5.88 -6.84 -0.95
N TYR A 391 4.89 -7.30 -0.18
CA TYR A 391 4.85 -8.67 0.30
C TYR A 391 4.84 -9.69 -0.83
N ARG A 392 4.07 -9.43 -1.89
CA ARG A 392 4.00 -10.38 -3.00
C ARG A 392 5.29 -10.39 -3.83
N ARG A 393 5.90 -9.22 -4.09
CA ARG A 393 7.19 -9.05 -4.82
C ARG A 393 8.41 -9.63 -4.08
N THR A 394 8.43 -9.51 -2.76
CA THR A 394 9.65 -9.76 -1.97
C THR A 394 9.53 -10.94 -1.01
N GLY A 395 8.30 -11.34 -0.66
CA GLY A 395 8.03 -12.28 0.43
C GLY A 395 8.14 -11.67 1.84
N TYR A 396 8.42 -10.37 1.96
CA TYR A 396 8.65 -9.68 3.23
C TYR A 396 7.57 -8.62 3.55
N PRO A 397 7.29 -8.36 4.84
CA PRO A 397 7.77 -9.13 5.99
C PRO A 397 7.16 -10.54 5.99
N HIS A 398 7.78 -11.46 6.72
CA HIS A 398 7.14 -12.76 6.97
C HIS A 398 5.88 -12.56 7.81
N LEU A 399 4.73 -12.94 7.27
CA LEU A 399 3.42 -12.78 7.90
C LEU A 399 2.97 -14.09 8.54
N PHE A 400 2.07 -14.03 9.52
CA PHE A 400 1.45 -15.24 10.03
C PHE A 400 0.67 -15.92 8.91
N PRO A 401 0.87 -17.24 8.71
CA PRO A 401 0.12 -17.97 7.70
C PRO A 401 -1.34 -18.10 8.11
N ALA A 402 -2.20 -18.23 7.10
CA ALA A 402 -3.61 -18.55 7.32
C ALA A 402 -3.76 -19.87 8.08
N THR A 403 -4.65 -19.91 9.06
CA THR A 403 -4.96 -21.13 9.79
C THR A 403 -5.79 -22.08 8.92
N SER A 404 -5.91 -23.35 9.33
CA SER A 404 -6.68 -24.34 8.58
C SER A 404 -8.17 -23.99 8.45
N ASP A 405 -8.74 -23.33 9.46
CA ASP A 405 -10.13 -22.85 9.49
C ASP A 405 -10.31 -21.48 8.80
N GLY A 406 -9.22 -20.74 8.62
CA GLY A 406 -9.24 -19.43 7.96
C GLY A 406 -8.87 -19.45 6.49
N ASN A 407 -8.21 -20.49 5.97
CA ASN A 407 -8.05 -20.67 4.53
C ASN A 407 -9.27 -21.40 3.94
N LYS A 408 -10.16 -20.66 3.29
CA LYS A 408 -11.38 -21.18 2.67
C LYS A 408 -11.33 -21.23 1.15
N SER A 409 -10.13 -21.15 0.57
CA SER A 409 -9.92 -21.12 -0.88
C SER A 409 -10.19 -22.45 -1.60
N GLY A 410 -10.46 -23.53 -0.87
CA GLY A 410 -10.56 -24.87 -1.47
C GLY A 410 -9.23 -25.40 -2.00
N GLY A 411 -8.10 -24.93 -1.48
CA GLY A 411 -6.75 -25.33 -1.90
C GLY A 411 -6.17 -24.49 -3.04
N ILE A 412 -6.87 -23.46 -3.51
CA ILE A 412 -6.40 -22.54 -4.56
C ILE A 412 -5.30 -21.60 -4.04
N VAL A 413 -5.40 -21.16 -2.78
CA VAL A 413 -4.46 -20.20 -2.19
C VAL A 413 -3.59 -20.90 -1.15
N ASP A 414 -2.28 -20.76 -1.28
CA ASP A 414 -1.31 -21.24 -0.30
C ASP A 414 -1.38 -20.39 0.99
N SER A 415 -1.48 -21.05 2.15
CA SER A 415 -1.65 -20.36 3.45
C SER A 415 -0.47 -19.47 3.85
N ASN A 416 0.74 -19.75 3.39
CA ASN A 416 1.91 -18.92 3.66
C ASN A 416 1.98 -17.77 2.65
N ARG A 417 1.75 -18.04 1.36
CA ARG A 417 1.86 -17.01 0.32
C ARG A 417 0.66 -16.05 0.28
N GLY A 418 -0.51 -16.48 0.76
CA GLY A 418 -1.75 -15.72 0.75
C GLY A 418 -2.25 -15.39 -0.67
N ALA A 419 -3.26 -14.51 -0.75
CA ALA A 419 -3.79 -14.04 -2.03
C ALA A 419 -2.71 -13.29 -2.82
N ARG A 420 -2.52 -13.69 -4.07
CA ARG A 420 -1.53 -13.17 -5.03
C ARG A 420 -2.13 -12.14 -5.97
N ARG A 421 -3.45 -12.18 -6.14
CA ARG A 421 -4.27 -11.18 -6.83
C ARG A 421 -5.72 -11.29 -6.41
N ILE A 422 -6.56 -10.40 -6.93
CA ILE A 422 -8.00 -10.43 -6.83
C ILE A 422 -8.57 -11.01 -8.13
N PRO A 423 -9.53 -11.97 -8.10
CA PRO A 423 -10.17 -12.48 -9.31
C PRO A 423 -10.93 -11.38 -10.03
N TYR A 424 -11.08 -11.51 -11.35
CA TYR A 424 -11.80 -10.50 -12.11
C TYR A 424 -13.29 -10.47 -11.71
N PRO A 425 -13.94 -9.31 -11.86
CA PRO A 425 -15.38 -9.20 -11.62
C PRO A 425 -16.15 -10.18 -12.50
N ALA A 426 -17.13 -10.88 -11.91
CA ALA A 426 -17.96 -11.83 -12.64
C ALA A 426 -18.71 -11.17 -13.82
N SER A 427 -19.01 -9.87 -13.73
CA SER A 427 -19.64 -9.13 -14.82
C SER A 427 -18.74 -8.94 -16.04
N GLU A 428 -17.41 -8.98 -15.93
CA GLU A 428 -16.53 -8.90 -17.11
C GLU A 428 -16.74 -10.09 -18.07
N TYR A 429 -17.05 -11.27 -17.53
CA TYR A 429 -17.36 -12.45 -18.33
C TYR A 429 -18.70 -12.40 -19.06
N ASN A 430 -19.56 -11.41 -18.74
CA ASN A 430 -20.86 -11.19 -19.39
C ASN A 430 -20.85 -9.94 -20.27
N ASP A 431 -20.26 -8.85 -19.78
CA ASP A 431 -20.33 -7.53 -20.41
C ASP A 431 -19.15 -7.27 -21.35
N ASN A 432 -18.04 -8.01 -21.18
CA ASN A 432 -16.77 -7.80 -21.87
C ASN A 432 -16.07 -9.12 -22.26
N THR A 433 -16.87 -10.16 -22.57
CA THR A 433 -16.46 -11.57 -22.64
C THR A 433 -15.25 -11.85 -23.52
N GLU A 434 -15.16 -11.26 -24.72
CA GLU A 434 -14.04 -11.49 -25.64
C GLU A 434 -12.72 -10.96 -25.05
N ASN A 435 -12.74 -9.72 -24.56
CA ASN A 435 -11.57 -9.05 -24.02
C ASN A 435 -11.07 -9.71 -22.73
N ILE A 436 -11.96 -10.08 -21.81
CA ILE A 436 -11.56 -10.75 -20.56
C ILE A 436 -10.98 -12.14 -20.83
N ASN A 437 -11.57 -12.92 -21.74
CA ASN A 437 -11.05 -14.23 -22.09
C ASN A 437 -9.66 -14.13 -22.74
N GLN A 438 -9.46 -13.14 -23.61
CA GLN A 438 -8.14 -12.84 -24.16
C GLN A 438 -7.14 -12.49 -23.06
N ALA A 439 -7.49 -11.57 -22.15
CA ALA A 439 -6.60 -11.17 -21.06
C ALA A 439 -6.19 -12.34 -20.16
N VAL A 440 -7.15 -13.21 -19.83
CA VAL A 440 -6.88 -14.39 -19.00
C VAL A 440 -5.95 -15.37 -19.71
N ASN A 441 -6.18 -15.62 -21.00
CA ASN A 441 -5.38 -16.57 -21.77
C ASN A 441 -3.98 -16.05 -22.07
N ASP A 442 -3.88 -14.81 -22.57
CA ASP A 442 -2.66 -14.28 -23.16
C ASP A 442 -1.77 -13.60 -22.11
N TYR A 443 -2.36 -12.97 -21.09
CA TYR A 443 -1.61 -12.14 -20.14
C TYR A 443 -1.57 -12.73 -18.73
N LEU A 444 -2.61 -13.47 -18.30
CA LEU A 444 -2.68 -14.05 -16.95
C LEU A 444 -2.28 -15.54 -16.91
N GLY A 445 -1.98 -16.16 -18.05
CA GLY A 445 -1.53 -17.56 -18.13
C GLY A 445 -2.62 -18.59 -17.85
N GLY A 446 -3.88 -18.27 -18.19
CA GLY A 446 -5.00 -19.21 -18.26
C GLY A 446 -5.74 -19.47 -16.94
N GLN A 447 -5.42 -18.77 -15.84
CA GLN A 447 -6.08 -18.98 -14.55
C GLN A 447 -6.49 -17.64 -13.89
N ASP A 448 -7.79 -17.40 -13.79
CA ASP A 448 -8.35 -16.26 -13.04
C ASP A 448 -8.74 -16.69 -11.62
N ASN A 449 -7.77 -16.69 -10.70
CA ASN A 449 -8.02 -16.95 -9.29
C ASN A 449 -7.03 -16.20 -8.39
N MET A 450 -7.22 -16.29 -7.07
CA MET A 450 -6.39 -15.61 -6.07
C MET A 450 -4.99 -16.22 -5.88
N GLY A 451 -4.74 -17.43 -6.35
CA GLY A 451 -3.43 -18.10 -6.22
C GLY A 451 -2.44 -17.74 -7.33
N ARG A 452 -2.88 -16.99 -8.34
CA ARG A 452 -2.06 -16.64 -9.50
C ARG A 452 -1.26 -15.36 -9.26
N ASP A 453 0.05 -15.45 -9.44
CA ASP A 453 0.98 -14.32 -9.38
C ASP A 453 0.77 -13.33 -10.54
N LEU A 454 1.02 -12.06 -10.25
CA LEU A 454 1.03 -10.96 -11.22
C LEU A 454 2.34 -10.92 -12.01
N TRP A 455 2.41 -10.06 -13.02
CA TRP A 455 3.59 -10.00 -13.91
C TRP A 455 4.86 -9.61 -13.16
N TRP A 456 4.77 -8.70 -12.19
CA TRP A 456 5.92 -8.19 -11.43
C TRP A 456 6.25 -8.98 -10.15
N ASP A 457 5.41 -9.95 -9.78
CA ASP A 457 5.49 -10.72 -8.53
C ASP A 457 6.66 -11.71 -8.49
#